data_AF-A0A0D3DYC5-F1
#
_entry.id   AF-A0A0D3DYC5-F1
#
_cell.length_a   1.000
_cell.length_b   1.000
_cell.length_c   1.000
_cell.angle_alpha   90.00
_cell.angle_beta   90.00
_cell.angle_gamma   90.00
#
_symmetry.space_group_name_H-M   'P 1'
#
loop_
_entity.id
_entity.type
_entity.pdbx_description
1 polymer ?
#
loop_
_entity_poly.entity_id
_entity_poly.type
_entity_poly.pdbx_seq_one_letter_code
_entity_poly.pdbx_strand_id
1 'polypeptide(L)'
;MDQQEHAQSGAMNYGSNPYQTNPMTTTSAGPAAPPGQLGFHQIHQQQQQQQLAQQLQVFWENQFKEIEKTTDFKNHSLPLARIKKIMKADEDVRMISAEAPVVFARACEMFILELTLRSWNHTEENKRRTLQKNDIAAAVTRTDIFDFLVDIVPREDLRDEVLGSIPRGTVPEAAAAGYPYGYLPAGTAPIGNPGMVMGNPGATVMAISNDFGAFIEKSTISPTPSSSFPSLKGLTFAIKDIFDVEGRVTGFGNPDWLRTHSAATSTAPVVSSLLEAGATSLGITIMDEMAYSINGENAHYGTPVNPVASERVPGGSSSGSAVAVAAGLVDFSIGTDTGGSVRVPASYCGIFGLRPSHGVVSTVGVTPMAQSFDTVGWFARDPATLKRVGCVLLQQPHLEATEPSQLIIADDCFKLCSVPRELLVLPLVQSVDKSFGGNTVINKVDLGAYIEEHVPSLKHFMTSETQREFCIPSLMALSSSMRMLQRFEFKMNHGEWVSLVKPEFGPGISERIEEAIRVSDEKIDLCRLVKTELLTALSTLIGDNGVLVIPTVPGPPPHLQADVVALESFRSRAFSLLSIAGVSGLCQVSIPLGLHENLPISVSLVAKHGSDGFLLSLVDSLSEFM
;
A
#
# COMPACT_ATOMS: atom_id res chain seq x y z
N MET A 1 45.62 -35.17 55.83
CA MET A 1 46.90 -35.27 55.12
C MET A 1 46.74 -34.65 53.75
N ASP A 2 47.23 -33.46 53.45
CA ASP A 2 47.69 -32.28 54.19
C ASP A 2 47.97 -31.24 53.07
N GLN A 3 47.47 -30.02 53.23
CA GLN A 3 48.22 -28.75 53.26
C GLN A 3 48.91 -28.32 51.95
N GLN A 4 48.56 -27.17 51.38
CA GLN A 4 48.95 -25.79 51.74
C GLN A 4 50.41 -25.41 51.40
N GLU A 5 50.50 -24.22 50.79
CA GLU A 5 51.55 -23.17 50.90
C GLU A 5 52.93 -23.31 50.22
N HIS A 6 53.25 -22.32 49.37
CA HIS A 6 54.17 -21.18 49.63
C HIS A 6 54.44 -20.46 48.28
N ALA A 7 54.23 -19.14 48.08
CA ALA A 7 54.73 -17.92 48.74
C ALA A 7 56.20 -17.56 48.41
N GLN A 8 56.41 -16.41 47.75
CA GLN A 8 57.51 -15.44 47.90
C GLN A 8 57.41 -14.38 46.77
N SER A 9 57.79 -13.11 46.88
CA SER A 9 57.80 -12.07 47.92
C SER A 9 58.53 -10.88 47.28
N GLY A 10 58.02 -9.65 47.41
CA GLY A 10 58.72 -8.43 46.99
C GLY A 10 58.07 -7.18 47.59
N ALA A 11 58.58 -6.76 48.75
CA ALA A 11 58.25 -5.53 49.48
C ALA A 11 58.73 -4.27 48.71
N MET A 12 58.18 -3.05 48.89
CA MET A 12 58.28 -2.22 50.09
C MET A 12 57.24 -1.09 50.16
N ASN A 13 57.09 -0.61 51.40
CA ASN A 13 56.06 0.19 52.05
C ASN A 13 56.43 1.69 52.12
N TYR A 14 55.44 2.56 52.39
CA TYR A 14 55.42 3.71 53.36
C TYR A 14 54.27 4.66 52.98
N GLY A 15 53.13 4.66 53.67
CA GLY A 15 52.83 5.37 54.93
C GLY A 15 51.54 6.19 54.68
N SER A 16 50.58 6.44 55.55
CA SER A 16 50.41 6.38 57.00
C SER A 16 48.91 6.53 57.30
N ASN A 17 48.40 5.84 58.34
CA ASN A 17 47.01 5.92 58.82
C ASN A 17 46.98 6.75 60.12
N PRO A 18 45.86 7.41 60.51
CA PRO A 18 45.12 6.86 61.67
C PRO A 18 43.59 7.08 61.69
N TYR A 19 42.88 6.04 62.17
CA TYR A 19 41.68 6.02 63.04
C TYR A 19 40.54 7.06 62.89
N GLN A 20 39.30 6.61 62.59
CA GLN A 20 38.23 6.34 63.58
C GLN A 20 36.89 5.94 62.91
N THR A 21 36.04 5.28 63.70
CA THR A 21 34.81 4.56 63.38
C THR A 21 33.53 5.41 63.35
N ASN A 22 32.46 4.82 62.76
CA ASN A 22 31.00 5.04 62.95
C ASN A 22 30.19 5.87 61.89
N PRO A 23 28.85 5.67 61.74
CA PRO A 23 28.24 5.04 60.55
C PRO A 23 27.21 5.92 59.77
N MET A 24 26.73 5.38 58.63
CA MET A 24 25.49 5.67 57.86
C MET A 24 24.84 7.07 58.00
N THR A 25 24.80 7.88 56.92
CA THR A 25 23.60 8.19 56.07
C THR A 25 23.82 9.41 55.15
N THR A 26 23.18 9.32 53.97
CA THR A 26 22.63 10.38 53.09
C THR A 26 23.53 11.32 52.26
N THR A 27 23.49 11.06 50.95
CA THR A 27 23.29 11.96 49.79
C THR A 27 24.24 13.14 49.54
N SER A 28 25.02 13.03 48.45
CA SER A 28 25.44 14.19 47.63
C SER A 28 25.72 13.75 46.19
N ALA A 29 25.09 14.42 45.23
CA ALA A 29 25.20 14.21 43.79
C ALA A 29 26.58 14.58 43.21
N GLY A 30 27.04 13.81 42.23
CA GLY A 30 28.21 14.08 41.37
C GLY A 30 27.82 14.03 39.88
N PRO A 31 28.60 14.65 38.99
CA PRO A 31 28.08 15.47 37.87
C PRO A 31 27.75 14.69 36.59
N ALA A 32 26.73 15.17 35.87
CA ALA A 32 26.27 14.67 34.58
C ALA A 32 27.14 15.16 33.41
N ALA A 33 27.35 14.28 32.42
CA ALA A 33 28.03 14.57 31.15
C ALA A 33 27.15 15.49 30.24
N PRO A 34 27.77 16.31 29.36
CA PRO A 34 27.04 17.37 28.64
C PRO A 34 26.19 16.84 27.46
N PRO A 35 25.04 17.47 27.18
CA PRO A 35 24.12 17.07 26.12
C PRO A 35 24.59 17.64 24.76
N GLY A 36 25.03 16.78 23.84
CA GLY A 36 25.42 17.21 22.50
C GLY A 36 25.89 16.10 21.55
N GLN A 37 26.30 14.93 22.03
CA GLN A 37 26.88 13.90 21.17
C GLN A 37 25.88 13.13 20.30
N LEU A 38 24.62 12.98 20.73
CA LEU A 38 23.61 12.21 19.98
C LEU A 38 23.07 12.95 18.74
N GLY A 39 22.85 14.27 18.83
CA GLY A 39 22.37 15.08 17.70
C GLY A 39 23.40 15.26 16.58
N PHE A 40 24.70 15.29 16.92
CA PHE A 40 25.77 15.38 15.92
C PHE A 40 25.92 14.11 15.08
N HIS A 41 25.66 12.93 15.66
CA HIS A 41 25.79 11.66 14.95
C HIS A 41 24.71 11.47 13.88
N GLN A 42 23.47 11.88 14.20
CA GLN A 42 22.31 11.75 13.31
C GLN A 42 22.38 12.73 12.13
N ILE A 43 22.80 13.98 12.38
CA ILE A 43 23.01 14.98 11.31
C ILE A 43 24.13 14.56 10.36
N HIS A 44 25.22 14.00 10.89
CA HIS A 44 26.34 13.54 10.07
C HIS A 44 25.96 12.37 9.15
N GLN A 45 25.16 11.42 9.66
CA GLN A 45 24.66 10.29 8.89
C GLN A 45 23.70 10.72 7.78
N GLN A 46 22.80 11.67 8.07
CA GLN A 46 21.87 12.21 7.07
C GLN A 46 22.60 13.00 5.96
N GLN A 47 23.64 13.76 6.31
CA GLN A 47 24.44 14.50 5.35
C GLN A 47 25.23 13.55 4.41
N GLN A 48 25.75 12.44 4.93
CA GLN A 48 26.45 11.44 4.11
C GLN A 48 25.52 10.69 3.15
N GLN A 49 24.30 10.34 3.58
CA GLN A 49 23.31 9.74 2.68
C GLN A 49 22.92 10.67 1.52
N GLN A 50 22.77 11.97 1.80
CA GLN A 50 22.53 12.97 0.75
C GLN A 50 23.73 13.08 -0.21
N GLN A 51 24.95 12.99 0.29
CA GLN A 51 26.17 13.01 -0.53
C GLN A 51 26.26 11.78 -1.44
N LEU A 52 25.95 10.58 -0.92
CA LEU A 52 25.90 9.35 -1.72
C LEU A 52 24.82 9.43 -2.81
N ALA A 53 23.62 9.95 -2.48
CA ALA A 53 22.55 10.13 -3.45
C ALA A 53 22.96 11.05 -4.61
N GLN A 54 23.65 12.16 -4.31
CA GLN A 54 24.19 13.06 -5.34
C GLN A 54 25.28 12.39 -6.18
N GLN A 55 26.19 11.62 -5.57
CA GLN A 55 27.23 10.88 -6.30
C GLN A 55 26.62 9.83 -7.24
N LEU A 56 25.59 9.11 -6.78
CA LEU A 56 24.86 8.14 -7.61
C LEU A 56 24.12 8.82 -8.77
N GLN A 57 23.49 9.97 -8.53
CA GLN A 57 22.84 10.73 -9.58
C GLN A 57 23.85 11.16 -10.66
N VAL A 58 24.98 11.74 -10.26
CA VAL A 58 26.05 12.15 -11.20
C VAL A 58 26.64 10.95 -11.94
N PHE A 59 26.82 9.83 -11.24
CA PHE A 59 27.28 8.58 -11.86
C PHE A 59 26.32 8.14 -12.97
N TRP A 60 25.03 8.04 -12.69
CA TRP A 60 24.02 7.59 -13.65
C TRP A 60 23.86 8.57 -14.82
N GLU A 61 23.85 9.89 -14.57
CA GLU A 61 23.84 10.89 -15.64
C GLU A 61 25.05 10.75 -16.59
N ASN A 62 26.23 10.42 -16.06
CA ASN A 62 27.41 10.16 -16.87
C ASN A 62 27.31 8.84 -17.65
N GLN A 63 26.80 7.78 -17.01
CA GLN A 63 26.58 6.50 -17.69
C GLN A 63 25.59 6.63 -18.85
N PHE A 64 24.46 7.34 -18.65
CA PHE A 64 23.49 7.58 -19.72
C PHE A 64 24.10 8.39 -20.88
N LYS A 65 24.87 9.45 -20.58
CA LYS A 65 25.58 10.24 -21.61
C LYS A 65 26.62 9.40 -22.37
N GLU A 66 27.29 8.45 -21.72
CA GLU A 66 28.24 7.54 -22.37
C GLU A 66 27.51 6.57 -23.29
N ILE A 67 26.39 6.00 -22.85
CA ILE A 67 25.53 5.11 -23.64
C ILE A 67 25.03 5.80 -24.91
N GLU A 68 24.51 7.03 -24.79
CA GLU A 68 24.01 7.82 -25.93
C GLU A 68 25.10 8.13 -26.97
N LYS A 69 26.36 8.23 -26.55
CA LYS A 69 27.50 8.55 -27.42
C LYS A 69 28.22 7.31 -27.96
N THR A 70 27.93 6.12 -27.43
CA THR A 70 28.63 4.90 -27.80
C THR A 70 28.16 4.41 -29.17
N THR A 71 29.07 4.42 -30.14
CA THR A 71 28.83 3.96 -31.52
C THR A 71 29.66 2.72 -31.90
N ASP A 72 30.67 2.37 -31.09
CA ASP A 72 31.53 1.19 -31.28
C ASP A 72 31.47 0.27 -30.07
N PHE A 73 31.02 -0.97 -30.30
CA PHE A 73 30.87 -2.02 -29.30
C PHE A 73 32.02 -3.02 -29.33
N LYS A 74 33.21 -2.66 -29.81
CA LYS A 74 34.35 -3.60 -29.88
C LYS A 74 35.16 -3.68 -28.59
N ASN A 75 35.10 -2.65 -27.75
CA ASN A 75 35.86 -2.57 -26.51
C ASN A 75 34.99 -2.96 -25.31
N HIS A 76 35.37 -4.04 -24.64
CA HIS A 76 34.66 -4.59 -23.48
C HIS A 76 35.65 -4.81 -22.34
N SER A 77 35.30 -4.37 -21.14
CA SER A 77 36.08 -4.63 -19.92
C SER A 77 35.93 -6.06 -19.41
N LEU A 78 34.84 -6.74 -19.75
CA LEU A 78 34.56 -8.12 -19.35
C LEU A 78 34.71 -9.13 -20.52
N PRO A 79 35.23 -10.34 -20.26
CA PRO A 79 35.48 -11.34 -21.30
C PRO A 79 34.19 -11.97 -21.84
N LEU A 80 33.76 -11.57 -23.05
CA LEU A 80 32.52 -12.03 -23.70
C LEU A 80 32.40 -13.55 -23.81
N ALA A 81 33.50 -14.26 -24.03
CA ALA A 81 33.50 -15.72 -24.11
C ALA A 81 33.05 -16.38 -22.80
N ARG A 82 33.40 -15.78 -21.65
CA ARG A 82 32.99 -16.27 -20.33
C ARG A 82 31.52 -15.98 -20.05
N ILE A 83 31.06 -14.77 -20.40
CA ILE A 83 29.64 -14.38 -20.32
C ILE A 83 28.78 -15.34 -21.14
N LYS A 84 29.16 -15.58 -22.40
CA LYS A 84 28.47 -16.52 -23.29
C LYS A 84 28.44 -17.94 -22.73
N LYS A 85 29.51 -18.40 -22.06
CA LYS A 85 29.55 -19.72 -21.42
C LYS A 85 28.57 -19.81 -20.24
N ILE A 86 28.48 -18.76 -19.42
CA ILE A 86 27.54 -18.69 -18.28
C ILE A 86 26.10 -18.67 -18.80
N MET A 87 25.80 -17.86 -19.82
CA MET A 87 24.46 -17.81 -20.44
C MET A 87 24.00 -19.16 -21.01
N LYS A 88 24.94 -20.03 -21.43
CA LYS A 88 24.65 -21.39 -21.92
C LYS A 88 24.61 -22.45 -20.83
N ALA A 89 24.90 -22.10 -19.59
CA ALA A 89 24.79 -23.04 -18.47
C ALA A 89 23.32 -23.28 -18.08
N ASP A 90 22.42 -22.41 -18.52
CA ASP A 90 20.98 -22.58 -18.42
C ASP A 90 20.48 -23.53 -19.54
N GLU A 91 19.79 -24.60 -19.14
CA GLU A 91 19.33 -25.67 -20.05
C GLU A 91 18.27 -25.18 -21.05
N ASP A 92 17.59 -24.07 -20.76
CA ASP A 92 16.56 -23.49 -21.63
C ASP A 92 17.16 -22.62 -22.75
N VAL A 93 18.45 -22.27 -22.68
CA VAL A 93 19.11 -21.36 -23.63
C VAL A 93 19.74 -22.12 -24.81
N ARG A 94 18.94 -22.29 -25.88
CA ARG A 94 19.38 -22.99 -27.11
C ARG A 94 20.25 -22.15 -28.05
N MET A 95 19.96 -20.86 -28.17
CA MET A 95 20.71 -19.93 -29.04
C MET A 95 20.90 -18.58 -28.34
N ILE A 96 22.03 -17.92 -28.62
CA ILE A 96 22.37 -16.60 -28.05
C ILE A 96 22.74 -15.68 -29.20
N SER A 97 22.04 -14.54 -29.30
CA SER A 97 22.36 -13.47 -30.25
C SER A 97 23.79 -12.97 -30.05
N ALA A 98 24.46 -12.53 -31.11
CA ALA A 98 25.82 -11.98 -31.04
C ALA A 98 25.90 -10.72 -30.15
N GLU A 99 24.80 -9.97 -30.04
CA GLU A 99 24.70 -8.72 -29.29
C GLU A 99 24.43 -8.95 -27.79
N ALA A 100 23.84 -10.08 -27.41
CA ALA A 100 23.44 -10.30 -26.02
C ALA A 100 24.65 -10.33 -25.05
N PRO A 101 25.77 -11.02 -25.34
CA PRO A 101 26.96 -10.96 -24.48
C PRO A 101 27.56 -9.56 -24.36
N VAL A 102 27.43 -8.73 -25.40
CA VAL A 102 27.94 -7.35 -25.44
C VAL A 102 27.13 -6.47 -24.48
N VAL A 103 25.79 -6.55 -24.56
CA VAL A 103 24.88 -5.83 -23.66
C VAL A 103 25.06 -6.28 -22.21
N PHE A 104 25.15 -7.60 -21.97
CA PHE A 104 25.41 -8.14 -20.65
C PHE A 104 26.76 -7.69 -20.07
N ALA A 105 27.81 -7.60 -20.89
CA ALA A 105 29.10 -7.11 -20.43
C ALA A 105 29.01 -5.66 -19.91
N ARG A 106 28.28 -4.78 -20.62
CA ARG A 106 28.07 -3.40 -20.17
C ARG A 106 27.15 -3.31 -18.96
N ALA A 107 26.08 -4.09 -18.91
CA ALA A 107 25.21 -4.13 -17.72
C ALA A 107 25.98 -4.60 -16.47
N CYS A 108 26.80 -5.65 -16.57
CA CYS A 108 27.62 -6.13 -15.48
C CYS A 108 28.68 -5.11 -15.04
N GLU A 109 29.26 -4.35 -15.96
CA GLU A 109 30.20 -3.28 -15.63
C GLU A 109 29.53 -2.15 -14.84
N MET A 110 28.38 -1.66 -15.31
CA MET A 110 27.61 -0.61 -14.61
C MET A 110 27.18 -1.07 -13.23
N PHE A 111 26.74 -2.34 -13.13
CA PHE A 111 26.41 -3.00 -11.88
C PHE A 111 27.58 -3.03 -10.89
N ILE A 112 28.77 -3.46 -11.33
CA ILE A 112 29.97 -3.51 -10.50
C ILE A 112 30.35 -2.12 -10.02
N LEU A 113 30.29 -1.11 -10.90
CA LEU A 113 30.64 0.27 -10.57
C LEU A 113 29.70 0.87 -9.52
N GLU A 114 28.39 0.68 -9.67
CA GLU A 114 27.42 1.18 -8.69
C GLU A 114 27.56 0.48 -7.34
N LEU A 115 27.68 -0.86 -7.34
CA LEU A 115 27.89 -1.62 -6.11
C LEU A 115 29.19 -1.20 -5.42
N THR A 116 30.24 -0.93 -6.18
CA THR A 116 31.51 -0.41 -5.65
C THR A 116 31.33 0.96 -5.01
N LEU A 117 30.59 1.88 -5.66
CA LEU A 117 30.34 3.22 -5.13
C LEU A 117 29.58 3.17 -3.80
N ARG A 118 28.53 2.34 -3.72
CA ARG A 118 27.74 2.15 -2.49
C ARG A 118 28.55 1.46 -1.38
N SER A 119 29.37 0.47 -1.74
CA SER A 119 30.28 -0.18 -0.78
C SER A 119 31.37 0.79 -0.29
N TRP A 120 31.84 1.69 -1.15
CA TRP A 120 32.84 2.69 -0.78
C TRP A 120 32.30 3.67 0.26
N ASN A 121 31.02 4.04 0.19
CA ASN A 121 30.39 4.86 1.23
C ASN A 121 30.52 4.22 2.63
N HIS A 122 30.33 2.90 2.75
CA HIS A 122 30.55 2.20 4.02
C HIS A 122 32.02 2.13 4.44
N THR A 123 32.92 2.08 3.47
CA THR A 123 34.36 2.17 3.73
C THR A 123 34.70 3.53 4.33
N GLU A 124 34.14 4.61 3.79
CA GLU A 124 34.33 5.98 4.28
C GLU A 124 33.65 6.23 5.64
N GLU A 125 32.44 5.71 5.85
CA GLU A 125 31.73 5.74 7.16
C GLU A 125 32.62 5.18 8.27
N ASN A 126 33.32 4.08 7.98
CA ASN A 126 34.23 3.44 8.92
C ASN A 126 35.63 4.04 8.93
N LYS A 127 35.85 5.17 8.26
CA LYS A 127 37.16 5.85 8.10
C LYS A 127 38.26 4.94 7.56
N ARG A 128 37.87 3.92 6.80
CA ARG A 128 38.78 3.00 6.13
C ARG A 128 39.12 3.55 4.74
N ARG A 129 40.25 3.11 4.20
CA ARG A 129 40.73 3.47 2.85
C ARG A 129 40.85 2.26 1.94
N THR A 130 40.28 1.14 2.37
CA THR A 130 40.34 -0.15 1.68
C THR A 130 38.98 -0.80 1.79
N LEU A 131 38.40 -1.10 0.63
CA LEU A 131 37.11 -1.79 0.52
C LEU A 131 37.24 -3.20 1.09
N GLN A 132 36.34 -3.57 2.00
CA GLN A 132 36.27 -4.90 2.60
C GLN A 132 34.98 -5.63 2.19
N LYS A 133 34.97 -6.95 2.39
CA LYS A 133 33.80 -7.78 2.09
C LYS A 133 32.55 -7.34 2.87
N ASN A 134 32.74 -6.86 4.11
CA ASN A 134 31.64 -6.42 4.97
C ASN A 134 31.00 -5.11 4.47
N ASP A 135 31.74 -4.27 3.73
CA ASP A 135 31.17 -3.08 3.08
C ASP A 135 30.22 -3.44 1.95
N ILE A 136 30.57 -4.47 1.19
CA ILE A 136 29.74 -4.99 0.11
C ILE A 136 28.47 -5.61 0.71
N ALA A 137 28.61 -6.38 1.79
CA ALA A 137 27.47 -6.95 2.51
C ALA A 137 26.53 -5.85 3.05
N ALA A 138 27.08 -4.76 3.61
CA ALA A 138 26.31 -3.63 4.09
C ALA A 138 25.59 -2.89 2.95
N ALA A 139 26.27 -2.67 1.82
CA ALA A 139 25.68 -2.00 0.64
C ALA A 139 24.53 -2.81 0.04
N VAL A 140 24.69 -4.13 -0.06
CA VAL A 140 23.66 -5.06 -0.54
C VAL A 140 22.45 -5.05 0.39
N THR A 141 22.66 -5.11 1.70
CA THR A 141 21.56 -5.17 2.70
C THR A 141 20.74 -3.87 2.74
N ARG A 142 21.33 -2.74 2.39
CA ARG A 142 20.65 -1.43 2.41
C ARG A 142 20.07 -1.01 1.05
N THR A 143 20.15 -1.86 0.03
CA THR A 143 19.68 -1.51 -1.32
C THR A 143 18.98 -2.69 -1.99
N ASP A 144 17.67 -2.53 -2.18
CA ASP A 144 16.78 -3.55 -2.76
C ASP A 144 17.20 -4.03 -4.15
N ILE A 145 17.87 -3.18 -4.96
CA ILE A 145 18.35 -3.55 -6.30
C ILE A 145 19.39 -4.67 -6.29
N PHE A 146 20.07 -4.89 -5.16
CA PHE A 146 21.08 -5.94 -5.00
C PHE A 146 20.58 -7.14 -4.20
N ASP A 147 19.28 -7.22 -3.88
CA ASP A 147 18.75 -8.28 -3.01
C ASP A 147 19.00 -9.69 -3.59
N PHE A 148 19.07 -9.82 -4.91
CA PHE A 148 19.44 -11.07 -5.59
C PHE A 148 20.88 -11.57 -5.27
N LEU A 149 21.72 -10.75 -4.64
CA LEU A 149 23.05 -11.12 -4.17
C LEU A 149 23.08 -11.63 -2.73
N VAL A 150 21.96 -11.59 -2.00
CA VAL A 150 21.89 -11.96 -0.57
C VAL A 150 22.39 -13.37 -0.31
N ASP A 151 22.11 -14.32 -1.20
CA ASP A 151 22.55 -15.72 -1.07
C ASP A 151 24.03 -15.92 -1.45
N ILE A 152 24.66 -14.92 -2.07
CA ILE A 152 26.04 -14.96 -2.57
C ILE A 152 27.00 -14.22 -1.62
N VAL A 153 26.52 -13.19 -0.91
CA VAL A 153 27.30 -12.34 -0.01
C VAL A 153 26.98 -12.71 1.45
N PRO A 154 27.86 -13.42 2.18
CA PRO A 154 27.60 -13.89 3.53
C PRO A 154 27.37 -12.73 4.52
N ARG A 155 26.33 -12.84 5.35
CA ARG A 155 25.93 -11.84 6.38
C ARG A 155 26.66 -11.98 7.72
N GLU A 156 27.64 -12.87 7.83
CA GLU A 156 28.37 -13.12 9.07
C GLU A 156 29.36 -11.98 9.33
N ASP A 157 28.97 -11.02 10.20
CA ASP A 157 29.83 -10.19 11.08
C ASP A 157 29.09 -9.01 11.74
N LEU A 158 27.79 -8.78 11.50
CA LEU A 158 27.06 -7.61 12.03
C LEU A 158 26.60 -7.71 13.51
N ARG A 159 27.02 -8.72 14.27
CA ARG A 159 26.41 -9.04 15.58
C ARG A 159 26.99 -8.36 16.82
N ASP A 160 28.12 -7.65 16.75
CA ASP A 160 28.83 -7.25 17.98
C ASP A 160 28.86 -5.74 18.34
N GLU A 161 28.25 -4.83 17.57
CA GLU A 161 28.36 -3.37 17.88
C GLU A 161 27.08 -2.68 18.37
N VAL A 162 25.92 -3.34 18.40
CA VAL A 162 24.63 -2.67 18.74
C VAL A 162 24.21 -2.83 20.21
N LEU A 163 24.87 -3.69 20.99
CA LEU A 163 24.47 -4.02 22.37
C LEU A 163 25.06 -3.12 23.47
N GLY A 164 25.83 -2.07 23.12
CA GLY A 164 26.62 -1.30 24.09
C GLY A 164 26.03 0.02 24.64
N SER A 165 24.90 0.53 24.15
CA SER A 165 24.55 1.94 24.36
C SER A 165 23.06 2.22 24.61
N ILE A 166 22.47 1.68 25.69
CA ILE A 166 21.21 2.22 26.25
C ILE A 166 21.26 2.22 27.79
N PRO A 167 21.26 3.39 28.47
CA PRO A 167 20.98 3.47 29.90
C PRO A 167 19.47 3.36 30.16
N ARG A 168 19.05 2.43 31.03
CA ARG A 168 17.67 2.35 31.55
C ARG A 168 17.38 3.54 32.48
N GLY A 169 16.46 4.42 32.08
CA GLY A 169 15.96 5.53 32.88
C GLY A 169 14.46 5.38 33.21
N THR A 170 14.14 5.55 34.49
CA THR A 170 12.79 5.51 35.08
C THR A 170 11.98 6.78 34.80
N VAL A 171 10.65 6.62 34.66
CA VAL A 171 9.68 7.69 34.40
C VAL A 171 9.29 8.42 35.69
N PRO A 172 9.27 9.77 35.77
CA PRO A 172 8.60 10.50 36.84
C PRO A 172 7.22 11.00 36.43
N GLU A 173 6.28 10.82 37.36
CA GLU A 173 4.89 11.28 37.36
C GLU A 173 4.80 12.69 37.97
N ALA A 174 4.07 13.62 37.34
CA ALA A 174 3.63 14.91 37.92
C ALA A 174 2.50 15.49 37.06
N ALA A 175 1.26 15.63 37.54
CA ALA A 175 0.71 16.57 38.54
C ALA A 175 -0.05 17.72 37.86
N ALA A 176 -1.36 17.75 38.12
CA ALA A 176 -2.32 18.74 37.66
C ALA A 176 -2.17 20.09 38.37
N ALA A 177 -2.38 21.19 37.63
CA ALA A 177 -2.62 22.53 38.19
C ALA A 177 -3.64 23.27 37.33
N GLY A 178 -4.69 23.80 37.97
CA GLY A 178 -5.83 24.47 37.33
C GLY A 178 -5.85 26.00 37.46
N TYR A 179 -7.06 26.54 37.27
CA TYR A 179 -7.58 27.94 37.31
C TYR A 179 -7.80 28.62 35.93
N PRO A 180 -8.77 29.56 35.77
CA PRO A 180 -10.21 29.49 36.09
C PRO A 180 -11.14 30.07 34.98
N TYR A 181 -12.45 29.91 35.21
CA TYR A 181 -13.63 30.41 34.47
C TYR A 181 -13.70 31.93 34.20
N GLY A 182 -14.39 32.31 33.11
CA GLY A 182 -14.99 33.65 32.95
C GLY A 182 -15.72 33.96 31.63
N TYR A 183 -17.06 33.93 31.68
CA TYR A 183 -18.07 34.71 30.92
C TYR A 183 -18.52 34.37 29.48
N LEU A 184 -19.83 34.10 29.37
CA LEU A 184 -20.74 34.19 28.21
C LEU A 184 -21.60 35.48 28.29
N PRO A 185 -22.24 35.88 27.18
CA PRO A 185 -23.72 36.00 27.14
C PRO A 185 -24.30 35.43 25.81
N ALA A 186 -25.35 34.59 25.76
CA ALA A 186 -26.78 34.70 26.09
C ALA A 186 -27.70 35.22 24.95
N GLY A 187 -28.70 34.40 24.57
CA GLY A 187 -29.87 34.73 23.71
C GLY A 187 -30.43 33.53 22.90
N THR A 188 -31.13 32.55 23.51
CA THR A 188 -32.62 32.30 23.50
C THR A 188 -33.23 31.90 22.13
N ALA A 189 -34.08 30.88 21.89
CA ALA A 189 -34.76 29.74 22.58
C ALA A 189 -35.67 29.03 21.49
N PRO A 190 -36.61 28.07 21.75
CA PRO A 190 -36.60 26.78 22.47
C PRO A 190 -37.34 25.59 21.73
N ILE A 191 -37.56 24.47 22.47
CA ILE A 191 -38.58 23.38 22.33
C ILE A 191 -38.08 22.10 21.60
N GLY A 192 -38.17 20.86 22.11
CA GLY A 192 -38.76 20.30 23.34
C GLY A 192 -38.44 18.79 23.47
N ASN A 193 -38.58 18.24 24.68
CA ASN A 193 -38.43 16.81 25.02
C ASN A 193 -39.79 16.29 25.55
N PRO A 194 -40.11 14.98 25.48
CA PRO A 194 -39.92 14.16 26.70
C PRO A 194 -39.65 12.65 26.49
N GLY A 195 -39.02 12.01 27.49
CA GLY A 195 -39.16 10.57 27.73
C GLY A 195 -37.97 9.86 28.39
N MET A 196 -37.77 10.05 29.71
CA MET A 196 -36.83 9.24 30.50
C MET A 196 -37.49 7.94 30.98
N VAL A 197 -36.84 6.80 30.73
CA VAL A 197 -37.04 5.53 31.42
C VAL A 197 -35.80 5.28 32.30
N MET A 198 -36.02 5.04 33.59
CA MET A 198 -34.96 4.74 34.56
C MET A 198 -34.35 3.34 34.35
N GLY A 199 -33.02 3.23 34.39
CA GLY A 199 -32.30 1.96 34.46
C GLY A 199 -30.83 2.13 34.93
N ASN A 200 -30.54 1.58 36.11
CA ASN A 200 -29.26 1.16 36.72
C ASN A 200 -27.91 1.92 36.49
N PRO A 201 -27.19 2.31 37.56
CA PRO A 201 -25.84 2.86 37.47
C PRO A 201 -24.79 1.73 37.45
N GLY A 202 -24.24 1.43 36.28
CA GLY A 202 -23.22 0.38 36.18
C GLY A 202 -22.77 0.06 34.75
N ALA A 203 -22.69 1.06 33.88
CA ALA A 203 -22.01 0.96 32.60
C ALA A 203 -21.49 2.35 32.24
N THR A 204 -20.18 2.48 32.12
CA THR A 204 -19.56 3.65 31.50
C THR A 204 -20.04 3.69 30.05
N VAL A 205 -20.98 4.58 29.75
CA VAL A 205 -21.38 4.89 28.37
C VAL A 205 -20.15 5.52 27.72
N MET A 206 -19.38 4.73 26.98
CA MET A 206 -18.47 5.26 25.95
C MET A 206 -19.32 6.18 25.08
N ALA A 207 -18.96 7.46 24.99
CA ALA A 207 -19.58 8.36 24.04
C ALA A 207 -19.48 7.70 22.66
N ILE A 208 -20.62 7.33 22.07
CA ILE A 208 -20.66 6.84 20.69
C ILE A 208 -20.12 7.98 19.84
N SER A 209 -18.90 7.83 19.33
CA SER A 209 -18.31 8.82 18.45
C SER A 209 -19.19 8.94 17.22
N ASN A 210 -19.57 10.17 16.86
CA ASN A 210 -20.41 10.47 15.71
C ASN A 210 -19.65 10.33 14.37
N ASP A 211 -18.78 9.33 14.26
CA ASP A 211 -17.88 9.11 13.12
C ASP A 211 -18.10 7.78 12.41
N PHE A 212 -19.23 7.11 12.70
CA PHE A 212 -19.59 5.84 12.08
C PHE A 212 -18.54 4.73 12.31
N GLY A 213 -17.66 4.87 13.32
CA GLY A 213 -16.56 3.94 13.54
C GLY A 213 -15.52 3.97 12.42
N ALA A 214 -15.39 5.05 11.66
CA ALA A 214 -14.48 5.09 10.51
C ALA A 214 -12.99 5.14 10.89
N PHE A 215 -12.65 5.62 12.09
CA PHE A 215 -11.28 5.93 12.49
C PHE A 215 -10.77 4.99 13.59
N ILE A 216 -9.53 4.52 13.44
CA ILE A 216 -8.75 3.94 14.55
C ILE A 216 -8.28 5.07 15.47
N GLU A 217 -7.83 6.16 14.85
CA GLU A 217 -7.24 7.30 15.53
C GLU A 217 -7.64 8.58 14.80
N LYS A 218 -8.11 9.58 15.55
CA LYS A 218 -8.30 10.93 15.03
C LYS A 218 -7.11 11.78 15.42
N SER A 219 -6.34 12.18 14.42
CA SER A 219 -5.20 13.07 14.59
C SER A 219 -5.13 14.01 13.40
N THR A 220 -4.85 15.28 13.68
CA THR A 220 -4.76 16.30 12.64
C THR A 220 -3.31 16.46 12.21
N ILE A 221 -3.04 16.19 10.93
CA ILE A 221 -1.74 16.48 10.31
C ILE A 221 -1.93 17.72 9.46
N SER A 222 -1.27 18.81 9.87
CA SER A 222 -1.37 20.11 9.21
C SER A 222 -0.70 20.07 7.82
N PRO A 223 -1.24 20.81 6.84
CA PRO A 223 -0.63 20.91 5.52
C PRO A 223 0.76 21.55 5.60
N THR A 224 1.67 21.09 4.73
CA THR A 224 3.04 21.61 4.59
C THR A 224 3.25 22.14 3.17
N PRO A 225 2.53 23.20 2.77
CA PRO A 225 2.45 23.59 1.37
C PRO A 225 3.82 23.97 0.81
N SER A 226 4.26 23.25 -0.22
CA SER A 226 5.51 23.49 -0.95
C SER A 226 5.26 24.16 -2.32
N SER A 227 4.03 24.11 -2.83
CA SER A 227 3.60 24.74 -4.09
C SER A 227 3.21 26.22 -3.92
N SER A 228 3.51 27.03 -4.93
CA SER A 228 3.02 28.42 -5.04
C SER A 228 1.49 28.52 -5.16
N PHE A 229 0.84 27.43 -5.60
CA PHE A 229 -0.62 27.29 -5.68
C PHE A 229 -1.04 25.90 -5.16
N PRO A 230 -1.40 25.78 -3.87
CA PRO A 230 -1.82 24.50 -3.28
C PRO A 230 -3.18 24.05 -3.84
N SER A 231 -3.17 23.09 -4.76
CA SER A 231 -4.35 22.63 -5.52
C SER A 231 -5.43 21.96 -4.66
N LEU A 232 -5.10 21.50 -3.45
CA LEU A 232 -6.01 20.86 -2.50
C LEU A 232 -6.25 21.72 -1.24
N LYS A 233 -5.87 23.00 -1.27
CA LYS A 233 -6.07 23.91 -0.14
C LYS A 233 -7.52 23.89 0.35
N GLY A 234 -7.68 23.73 1.65
CA GLY A 234 -8.98 23.74 2.33
C GLY A 234 -9.73 22.41 2.28
N LEU A 235 -9.19 21.40 1.58
CA LEU A 235 -9.73 20.05 1.62
C LEU A 235 -9.14 19.25 2.79
N THR A 236 -9.94 18.34 3.30
CA THR A 236 -9.61 17.41 4.37
C THR A 236 -9.55 15.97 3.85
N PHE A 237 -8.66 15.15 4.42
CA PHE A 237 -8.58 13.75 4.04
C PHE A 237 -8.27 12.79 5.18
N ALA A 238 -8.57 11.51 4.96
CA ALA A 238 -8.24 10.42 5.87
C ALA A 238 -7.27 9.43 5.23
N ILE A 239 -6.45 8.78 6.07
CA ILE A 239 -5.39 7.87 5.66
C ILE A 239 -5.71 6.46 6.15
N LYS A 240 -5.77 5.47 5.26
CA LYS A 240 -5.89 4.06 5.65
C LYS A 240 -4.72 3.62 6.53
N ASP A 241 -4.95 2.76 7.53
CA ASP A 241 -3.91 2.24 8.44
C ASP A 241 -2.90 1.25 7.81
N ILE A 242 -2.47 1.54 6.58
CA ILE A 242 -1.47 0.81 5.80
C ILE A 242 -0.38 1.74 5.27
N PHE A 243 -0.57 3.06 5.39
CA PHE A 243 0.37 4.08 4.98
C PHE A 243 1.21 4.56 6.17
N ASP A 244 2.51 4.65 5.96
CA ASP A 244 3.45 5.18 6.91
C ASP A 244 3.24 6.69 7.12
N VAL A 245 3.24 7.09 8.39
CA VAL A 245 3.27 8.47 8.86
C VAL A 245 4.43 8.57 9.85
N GLU A 246 5.34 9.51 9.64
CA GLU A 246 6.54 9.66 10.45
C GLU A 246 6.21 9.69 11.95
N GLY A 247 6.92 8.87 12.73
CA GLY A 247 6.74 8.76 14.18
C GLY A 247 5.53 7.92 14.61
N ARG A 248 4.71 7.43 13.68
CA ARG A 248 3.60 6.51 13.97
C ARG A 248 3.93 5.08 13.52
N VAL A 249 3.52 4.08 14.30
CA VAL A 249 3.56 2.68 13.86
C VAL A 249 2.34 2.41 12.97
N THR A 250 2.57 1.93 11.75
CA THR A 250 1.50 1.51 10.83
C THR A 250 0.88 0.21 11.33
N GLY A 251 -0.44 0.19 11.59
CA GLY A 251 -1.09 -0.92 12.30
C GLY A 251 -1.54 -2.09 11.43
N PHE A 252 -1.66 -1.90 10.12
CA PHE A 252 -2.09 -2.91 9.15
C PHE A 252 -3.40 -3.64 9.54
N GLY A 253 -4.25 -2.96 10.32
CA GLY A 253 -5.50 -3.52 10.83
C GLY A 253 -5.34 -4.67 11.83
N ASN A 254 -4.16 -4.87 12.45
CA ASN A 254 -3.93 -5.93 13.43
C ASN A 254 -3.11 -5.42 14.66
N PRO A 255 -3.56 -5.66 15.90
CA PRO A 255 -2.87 -5.19 17.11
C PRO A 255 -1.54 -5.89 17.38
N ASP A 256 -1.37 -7.15 17.00
CA ASP A 256 -0.06 -7.83 17.10
C ASP A 256 0.95 -7.27 16.12
N TRP A 257 0.51 -6.88 14.92
CA TRP A 257 1.35 -6.16 13.97
C TRP A 257 1.83 -4.85 14.59
N LEU A 258 0.92 -4.04 15.13
CA LEU A 258 1.23 -2.79 15.82
C LEU A 258 2.22 -2.99 16.98
N ARG A 259 2.08 -4.09 17.74
CA ARG A 259 2.94 -4.42 18.89
C ARG A 259 4.37 -4.81 18.50
N THR A 260 4.56 -5.41 17.33
CA THR A 260 5.86 -5.96 16.92
C THR A 260 6.62 -5.09 15.93
N HIS A 261 5.99 -4.06 15.37
CA HIS A 261 6.63 -3.15 14.43
C HIS A 261 7.01 -1.82 15.08
N SER A 262 8.03 -1.18 14.50
CA SER A 262 8.52 0.12 14.98
C SER A 262 7.84 1.27 14.24
N ALA A 263 7.91 2.47 14.82
CA ALA A 263 7.35 3.66 14.20
C ALA A 263 8.06 3.96 12.87
N ALA A 264 7.30 4.41 11.87
CA ALA A 264 7.85 4.78 10.59
C ALA A 264 8.86 5.93 10.73
N THR A 265 9.98 5.82 10.04
CA THR A 265 11.05 6.84 10.04
C THR A 265 10.79 7.97 9.06
N SER A 266 9.80 7.81 8.17
CA SER A 266 9.36 8.83 7.22
C SER A 266 7.89 8.64 6.87
N THR A 267 7.26 9.72 6.41
CA THR A 267 5.88 9.70 5.89
C THR A 267 5.88 9.21 4.45
N ALA A 268 4.92 8.36 4.09
CA ALA A 268 4.77 7.83 2.73
C ALA A 268 4.66 8.98 1.69
N PRO A 269 5.35 8.93 0.55
CA PRO A 269 5.37 10.03 -0.43
C PRO A 269 3.98 10.47 -0.92
N VAL A 270 3.03 9.55 -1.01
CA VAL A 270 1.62 9.86 -1.34
C VAL A 270 0.98 10.76 -0.27
N VAL A 271 1.21 10.48 1.01
CA VAL A 271 0.67 11.28 2.12
C VAL A 271 1.33 12.66 2.11
N SER A 272 2.66 12.72 1.99
CA SER A 272 3.42 13.98 1.91
C SER A 272 2.94 14.84 0.74
N SER A 273 2.74 14.25 -0.44
CA SER A 273 2.29 14.96 -1.64
C SER A 273 0.92 15.64 -1.45
N LEU A 274 0.00 15.00 -0.72
CA LEU A 274 -1.32 15.56 -0.41
C LEU A 274 -1.24 16.71 0.61
N LEU A 275 -0.40 16.57 1.64
CA LEU A 275 -0.14 17.62 2.63
C LEU A 275 0.54 18.83 1.98
N GLU A 276 1.48 18.59 1.07
CA GLU A 276 2.19 19.60 0.28
C GLU A 276 1.29 20.30 -0.75
N ALA A 277 0.28 19.61 -1.26
CA ALA A 277 -0.78 20.20 -2.07
C ALA A 277 -1.79 21.04 -1.25
N GLY A 278 -1.62 21.09 0.08
CA GLY A 278 -2.39 21.94 0.98
C GLY A 278 -3.61 21.28 1.64
N ALA A 279 -3.77 19.95 1.51
CA ALA A 279 -4.82 19.21 2.20
C ALA A 279 -4.45 18.96 3.67
N THR A 280 -5.45 18.85 4.55
CA THR A 280 -5.27 18.54 5.98
C THR A 280 -5.70 17.10 6.26
N SER A 281 -4.86 16.27 6.89
CA SER A 281 -5.29 14.93 7.31
C SER A 281 -6.04 15.01 8.64
N LEU A 282 -7.14 14.25 8.78
CA LEU A 282 -7.97 14.21 9.99
C LEU A 282 -7.89 12.89 10.78
N GLY A 283 -7.10 11.92 10.31
CA GLY A 283 -6.80 10.73 11.07
C GLY A 283 -6.58 9.48 10.25
N ILE A 284 -6.42 8.38 10.98
CA ILE A 284 -6.15 7.05 10.46
C ILE A 284 -7.41 6.19 10.49
N THR A 285 -7.78 5.62 9.36
CA THR A 285 -9.03 4.88 9.17
C THR A 285 -8.88 3.39 9.40
N ILE A 286 -9.97 2.77 9.88
CA ILE A 286 -10.10 1.31 9.99
C ILE A 286 -9.98 0.67 8.60
N MET A 287 -9.42 -0.52 8.57
CA MET A 287 -9.34 -1.38 7.40
C MET A 287 -9.57 -2.85 7.77
N ASP A 288 -9.91 -3.69 6.78
CA ASP A 288 -9.84 -5.14 6.97
C ASP A 288 -8.42 -5.53 7.36
N GLU A 289 -8.33 -6.45 8.30
CA GLU A 289 -7.09 -7.00 8.81
C GLU A 289 -6.16 -7.49 7.69
N MET A 290 -4.89 -7.04 7.73
CA MET A 290 -3.85 -7.37 6.76
C MET A 290 -4.21 -7.02 5.30
N ALA A 291 -5.19 -6.14 5.09
CA ALA A 291 -5.82 -5.85 3.81
C ALA A 291 -6.39 -7.09 3.07
N TYR A 292 -6.55 -8.23 3.75
CA TYR A 292 -6.78 -9.53 3.12
C TYR A 292 -8.28 -9.91 3.00
N SER A 293 -9.12 -8.91 2.75
CA SER A 293 -10.57 -9.09 2.57
C SER A 293 -11.18 -7.90 1.82
N ILE A 294 -12.42 -8.07 1.37
CA ILE A 294 -13.23 -7.05 0.70
C ILE A 294 -14.54 -6.74 1.45
N ASN A 295 -14.71 -7.27 2.66
CA ASN A 295 -15.96 -7.15 3.41
C ASN A 295 -16.05 -5.80 4.15
N GLY A 296 -14.97 -5.33 4.76
CA GLY A 296 -15.00 -4.13 5.60
C GLY A 296 -15.04 -4.39 7.08
N GLU A 297 -14.94 -5.65 7.50
CA GLU A 297 -15.03 -6.10 8.89
C GLU A 297 -13.63 -6.27 9.49
N ASN A 298 -13.48 -5.88 10.76
CA ASN A 298 -12.27 -6.08 11.53
C ASN A 298 -12.63 -6.56 12.95
N ALA A 299 -12.09 -7.71 13.37
CA ALA A 299 -12.42 -8.31 14.66
C ALA A 299 -11.86 -7.51 15.86
N HIS A 300 -10.79 -6.75 15.64
CA HIS A 300 -10.07 -6.02 16.69
C HIS A 300 -10.59 -4.59 16.87
N TYR A 301 -10.86 -3.91 15.76
CA TYR A 301 -11.27 -2.50 15.75
C TYR A 301 -12.76 -2.28 15.50
N GLY A 302 -13.51 -3.34 15.17
CA GLY A 302 -14.91 -3.28 14.81
C GLY A 302 -15.15 -3.00 13.32
N THR A 303 -16.41 -2.89 12.94
CA THR A 303 -16.83 -2.66 11.55
C THR A 303 -17.38 -1.24 11.40
N PRO A 304 -16.82 -0.39 10.50
CA PRO A 304 -17.40 0.90 10.17
C PRO A 304 -18.85 0.76 9.69
N VAL A 305 -19.74 1.63 10.15
CA VAL A 305 -21.15 1.62 9.78
C VAL A 305 -21.32 2.26 8.41
N ASN A 306 -21.85 1.50 7.45
CA ASN A 306 -22.17 2.02 6.12
C ASN A 306 -23.27 3.10 6.22
N PRO A 307 -23.03 4.38 5.88
CA PRO A 307 -23.98 5.48 6.08
C PRO A 307 -25.27 5.34 5.28
N VAL A 308 -25.22 4.64 4.14
CA VAL A 308 -26.38 4.45 3.23
C VAL A 308 -27.05 3.10 3.43
N ALA A 309 -26.42 2.18 4.17
CA ALA A 309 -26.93 0.82 4.39
C ALA A 309 -26.43 0.22 5.72
N SER A 310 -26.85 0.79 6.85
CA SER A 310 -26.30 0.51 8.19
C SER A 310 -26.30 -0.97 8.64
N GLU A 311 -27.21 -1.80 8.14
CA GLU A 311 -27.29 -3.24 8.46
C GLU A 311 -26.42 -4.13 7.55
N ARG A 312 -25.63 -3.51 6.66
CA ARG A 312 -24.82 -4.16 5.65
C ARG A 312 -23.37 -3.72 5.76
N VAL A 313 -22.49 -4.56 5.22
CA VAL A 313 -21.06 -4.30 5.25
C VAL A 313 -20.70 -3.03 4.44
N PRO A 314 -19.73 -2.22 4.88
CA PRO A 314 -19.28 -1.04 4.11
C PRO A 314 -18.42 -1.42 2.90
N GLY A 315 -17.96 -2.67 2.81
CA GLY A 315 -16.95 -3.09 1.85
C GLY A 315 -15.54 -2.81 2.36
N GLY A 316 -14.56 -3.47 1.77
CA GLY A 316 -13.17 -3.40 2.22
C GLY A 316 -12.18 -3.69 1.10
N SER A 317 -10.87 -3.68 1.36
CA SER A 317 -10.26 -3.49 2.68
C SER A 317 -10.18 -2.04 3.18
N SER A 318 -10.48 -1.04 2.36
CA SER A 318 -10.41 0.38 2.76
C SER A 318 -11.73 0.88 3.36
N SER A 319 -12.29 0.14 4.32
CA SER A 319 -13.64 0.37 4.86
C SER A 319 -13.82 1.72 5.53
N GLY A 320 -12.97 2.06 6.50
CA GLY A 320 -13.03 3.33 7.19
C GLY A 320 -12.77 4.51 6.25
N SER A 321 -11.88 4.36 5.26
CA SER A 321 -11.62 5.39 4.24
C SER A 321 -12.88 5.73 3.44
N ALA A 322 -13.63 4.72 2.99
CA ALA A 322 -14.86 4.95 2.25
C ALA A 322 -15.99 5.49 3.13
N VAL A 323 -16.16 4.94 4.34
CA VAL A 323 -17.18 5.44 5.29
C VAL A 323 -16.91 6.89 5.69
N ALA A 324 -15.66 7.27 5.92
CA ALA A 324 -15.31 8.66 6.25
C ALA A 324 -15.70 9.65 5.15
N VAL A 325 -15.53 9.26 3.87
CA VAL A 325 -15.95 10.08 2.73
C VAL A 325 -17.47 10.07 2.57
N ALA A 326 -18.11 8.90 2.62
CA ALA A 326 -19.56 8.77 2.45
C ALA A 326 -20.34 9.49 3.56
N ALA A 327 -19.84 9.48 4.80
CA ALA A 327 -20.45 10.16 5.94
C ALA A 327 -20.16 11.68 5.98
N GLY A 328 -19.39 12.23 5.04
CA GLY A 328 -19.06 13.66 5.04
C GLY A 328 -18.04 14.08 6.11
N LEU A 329 -17.27 13.13 6.67
CA LEU A 329 -16.30 13.41 7.72
C LEU A 329 -14.99 13.99 7.16
N VAL A 330 -14.68 13.68 5.90
CA VAL A 330 -13.56 14.22 5.12
C VAL A 330 -14.00 14.46 3.67
N ASP A 331 -13.28 15.30 2.93
CA ASP A 331 -13.59 15.58 1.51
C ASP A 331 -13.18 14.43 0.59
N PHE A 332 -12.03 13.83 0.88
CA PHE A 332 -11.52 12.65 0.19
C PHE A 332 -10.77 11.72 1.14
N SER A 333 -10.40 10.53 0.71
CA SER A 333 -9.53 9.64 1.49
C SER A 333 -8.67 8.80 0.58
N ILE A 334 -7.56 8.30 1.12
CA ILE A 334 -6.68 7.35 0.42
C ILE A 334 -6.83 5.94 1.00
N GLY A 335 -6.64 4.96 0.14
CA GLY A 335 -6.69 3.54 0.44
C GLY A 335 -5.81 2.74 -0.51
N THR A 336 -5.90 1.43 -0.42
CA THR A 336 -5.21 0.51 -1.33
C THR A 336 -6.22 -0.39 -2.03
N ASP A 337 -5.99 -0.70 -3.30
CA ASP A 337 -6.75 -1.68 -4.07
C ASP A 337 -5.79 -2.77 -4.54
N THR A 338 -5.93 -3.97 -3.97
CA THR A 338 -5.21 -5.17 -4.44
C THR A 338 -6.16 -6.05 -5.25
N GLY A 339 -7.32 -6.38 -4.66
CA GLY A 339 -8.34 -7.24 -5.25
C GLY A 339 -9.72 -6.61 -5.35
N GLY A 340 -9.81 -5.28 -5.23
CA GLY A 340 -11.07 -4.54 -5.15
C GLY A 340 -11.17 -3.58 -3.96
N SER A 341 -10.09 -3.42 -3.19
CA SER A 341 -10.12 -2.76 -1.89
C SER A 341 -10.39 -1.25 -1.89
N VAL A 342 -10.49 -0.63 -3.07
CA VAL A 342 -11.07 0.72 -3.25
C VAL A 342 -12.42 0.62 -3.96
N ARG A 343 -12.50 -0.18 -5.02
CA ARG A 343 -13.70 -0.26 -5.87
C ARG A 343 -14.93 -0.83 -5.16
N VAL A 344 -14.76 -1.85 -4.32
CA VAL A 344 -15.85 -2.47 -3.54
C VAL A 344 -16.43 -1.51 -2.52
N PRO A 345 -15.65 -0.92 -1.59
CA PRO A 345 -16.21 0.01 -0.62
C PRO A 345 -16.73 1.31 -1.25
N ALA A 346 -16.17 1.75 -2.38
CA ALA A 346 -16.73 2.89 -3.13
C ALA A 346 -18.14 2.59 -3.63
N SER A 347 -18.32 1.43 -4.28
CA SER A 347 -19.61 0.94 -4.74
C SER A 347 -20.62 0.82 -3.60
N TYR A 348 -20.23 0.17 -2.51
CA TYR A 348 -21.12 -0.12 -1.39
C TYR A 348 -21.52 1.10 -0.56
N CYS A 349 -20.65 2.11 -0.49
CA CYS A 349 -20.93 3.35 0.21
C CYS A 349 -21.51 4.45 -0.70
N GLY A 350 -21.71 4.17 -2.00
CA GLY A 350 -22.32 5.10 -2.94
C GLY A 350 -21.44 6.33 -3.24
N ILE A 351 -20.13 6.15 -3.34
CA ILE A 351 -19.15 7.21 -3.62
C ILE A 351 -18.23 6.83 -4.78
N PHE A 352 -17.47 7.80 -5.30
CA PHE A 352 -16.47 7.52 -6.31
C PHE A 352 -15.25 6.83 -5.70
N GLY A 353 -14.64 5.92 -6.44
CA GLY A 353 -13.35 5.32 -6.09
C GLY A 353 -12.51 5.03 -7.32
N LEU A 354 -11.27 5.49 -7.32
CA LEU A 354 -10.30 5.19 -8.38
C LEU A 354 -9.27 4.16 -7.89
N ARG A 355 -9.15 3.06 -8.64
CA ARG A 355 -7.93 2.25 -8.72
C ARG A 355 -7.09 2.79 -9.89
N PRO A 356 -5.91 3.40 -9.66
CA PRO A 356 -5.07 3.82 -10.76
C PRO A 356 -4.40 2.60 -11.42
N SER A 357 -3.77 2.83 -12.57
CA SER A 357 -2.95 1.85 -13.25
C SER A 357 -1.85 1.35 -12.31
N HIS A 358 -1.50 0.07 -12.39
CA HIS A 358 -0.49 -0.51 -11.51
C HIS A 358 0.87 0.18 -11.72
N GLY A 359 1.48 0.63 -10.63
CA GLY A 359 2.80 1.28 -10.64
C GLY A 359 2.83 2.79 -10.95
N VAL A 360 1.70 3.44 -11.29
CA VAL A 360 1.73 4.88 -11.63
C VAL A 360 1.73 5.81 -10.41
N VAL A 361 1.19 5.35 -9.28
CA VAL A 361 1.29 6.03 -7.98
C VAL A 361 2.22 5.22 -7.09
N SER A 362 3.19 5.90 -6.46
CA SER A 362 4.19 5.27 -5.59
C SER A 362 3.54 4.53 -4.41
N THR A 363 4.01 3.30 -4.17
CA THR A 363 3.67 2.47 -3.02
C THR A 363 4.76 2.49 -1.93
N VAL A 364 5.76 3.37 -2.04
CA VAL A 364 6.76 3.55 -0.97
C VAL A 364 6.07 3.99 0.32
N GLY A 365 6.45 3.38 1.45
CA GLY A 365 5.80 3.62 2.74
C GLY A 365 4.37 3.04 2.83
N VAL A 366 4.04 2.06 1.99
CA VAL A 366 2.79 1.29 2.07
C VAL A 366 3.12 -0.14 2.45
N THR A 367 2.53 -0.67 3.52
CA THR A 367 2.73 -2.07 3.89
C THR A 367 2.15 -2.98 2.79
N PRO A 368 2.94 -3.86 2.16
CA PRO A 368 2.49 -4.60 0.99
C PRO A 368 1.53 -5.73 1.38
N MET A 369 0.46 -5.92 0.62
CA MET A 369 -0.38 -7.13 0.69
C MET A 369 0.07 -8.12 -0.38
N ALA A 370 0.12 -7.66 -1.63
CA ALA A 370 0.63 -8.39 -2.78
C ALA A 370 1.08 -7.36 -3.82
N GLN A 371 2.37 -7.01 -3.79
CA GLN A 371 2.98 -5.92 -4.54
C GLN A 371 2.73 -5.97 -6.05
N SER A 372 2.50 -7.17 -6.60
CA SER A 372 2.11 -7.34 -8.00
C SER A 372 0.77 -6.67 -8.35
N PHE A 373 -0.10 -6.41 -7.37
CA PHE A 373 -1.45 -5.95 -7.59
C PHE A 373 -1.76 -4.64 -6.84
N ASP A 374 -1.02 -4.37 -5.77
CA ASP A 374 -1.22 -3.23 -4.88
C ASP A 374 -1.14 -1.90 -5.65
N THR A 375 -2.19 -1.10 -5.52
CA THR A 375 -2.24 0.29 -6.01
C THR A 375 -2.75 1.21 -4.92
N VAL A 376 -2.22 2.42 -4.86
CA VAL A 376 -2.73 3.49 -4.00
C VAL A 376 -3.90 4.17 -4.69
N GLY A 377 -5.12 3.90 -4.22
CA GLY A 377 -6.34 4.50 -4.76
C GLY A 377 -6.95 5.51 -3.80
N TRP A 378 -7.98 6.22 -4.26
CA TRP A 378 -8.63 7.26 -3.47
C TRP A 378 -10.12 7.36 -3.75
N PHE A 379 -10.82 8.02 -2.82
CA PHE A 379 -12.26 8.16 -2.79
C PHE A 379 -12.66 9.63 -2.73
N ALA A 380 -13.80 9.97 -3.33
CA ALA A 380 -14.43 11.29 -3.20
C ALA A 380 -15.95 11.17 -3.39
N ARG A 381 -16.71 12.17 -2.93
CA ARG A 381 -18.17 12.24 -3.17
C ARG A 381 -18.52 12.83 -4.54
N ASP A 382 -17.60 13.56 -5.15
CA ASP A 382 -17.80 14.25 -6.43
C ASP A 382 -16.60 14.05 -7.35
N PRO A 383 -16.82 14.07 -8.69
CA PRO A 383 -15.76 13.78 -9.65
C PRO A 383 -14.70 14.89 -9.72
N ALA A 384 -15.04 16.14 -9.39
CA ALA A 384 -14.09 17.24 -9.41
C ALA A 384 -13.04 17.09 -8.30
N THR A 385 -13.45 16.71 -7.09
CA THR A 385 -12.54 16.37 -6.00
C THR A 385 -11.70 15.14 -6.35
N LEU A 386 -12.32 14.09 -6.92
CA LEU A 386 -11.61 12.89 -7.38
C LEU A 386 -10.47 13.23 -8.37
N LYS A 387 -10.76 14.08 -9.36
CA LYS A 387 -9.82 14.55 -10.37
C LYS A 387 -8.72 15.43 -9.78
N ARG A 388 -9.06 16.37 -8.88
CA ARG A 388 -8.06 17.24 -8.21
C ARG A 388 -7.04 16.42 -7.42
N VAL A 389 -7.47 15.38 -6.72
CA VAL A 389 -6.56 14.44 -6.04
C VAL A 389 -5.69 13.73 -7.06
N GLY A 390 -6.27 13.28 -8.18
CA GLY A 390 -5.52 12.66 -9.27
C GLY A 390 -4.47 13.56 -9.91
N CYS A 391 -4.74 14.85 -10.11
CA CYS A 391 -3.74 15.81 -10.60
C CYS A 391 -2.48 15.84 -9.72
N VAL A 392 -2.64 15.73 -8.39
CA VAL A 392 -1.53 15.68 -7.44
C VAL A 392 -0.82 14.33 -7.51
N LEU A 393 -1.56 13.22 -7.38
CA LEU A 393 -0.96 11.89 -7.25
C LEU A 393 -0.36 11.35 -8.55
N LEU A 394 -0.89 11.75 -9.71
CA LEU A 394 -0.36 11.42 -11.03
C LEU A 394 0.71 12.42 -11.50
N GLN A 395 0.97 13.48 -10.70
CA GLN A 395 1.88 14.58 -11.06
C GLN A 395 1.53 15.25 -12.41
N GLN A 396 0.23 15.40 -12.68
CA GLN A 396 -0.32 16.00 -13.89
C GLN A 396 -1.18 17.21 -13.51
N PRO A 397 -0.63 18.45 -13.55
CA PRO A 397 -1.32 19.64 -13.06
C PRO A 397 -2.55 20.01 -13.89
N HIS A 398 -2.62 19.56 -15.13
CA HIS A 398 -3.71 19.80 -16.05
C HIS A 398 -4.15 18.49 -16.69
N LEU A 399 -5.44 18.19 -16.55
CA LEU A 399 -6.09 17.06 -17.17
C LEU A 399 -7.20 17.62 -18.07
N GLU A 400 -6.95 17.58 -19.38
CA GLU A 400 -7.89 18.04 -20.39
C GLU A 400 -8.99 17.01 -20.62
N ALA A 401 -10.19 17.49 -20.95
CA ALA A 401 -11.30 16.62 -21.32
C ALA A 401 -11.08 16.05 -22.72
N THR A 402 -11.21 14.74 -22.85
CA THR A 402 -11.06 14.03 -24.11
C THR A 402 -12.29 13.13 -24.30
N GLU A 403 -12.92 13.21 -25.47
CA GLU A 403 -14.03 12.31 -25.83
C GLU A 403 -13.51 10.87 -25.91
N PRO A 404 -14.22 9.88 -25.34
CA PRO A 404 -13.86 8.49 -25.52
C PRO A 404 -14.03 8.07 -26.98
N SER A 405 -13.04 7.36 -27.54
CA SER A 405 -13.11 6.84 -28.90
C SER A 405 -14.18 5.77 -29.05
N GLN A 406 -14.44 5.03 -27.98
CA GLN A 406 -15.46 4.00 -27.89
C GLN A 406 -15.85 3.67 -26.44
N LEU A 407 -17.08 3.22 -26.25
CA LEU A 407 -17.53 2.49 -25.07
C LEU A 407 -17.70 1.02 -25.43
N ILE A 408 -17.02 0.12 -24.74
CA ILE A 408 -17.12 -1.33 -24.94
C ILE A 408 -17.89 -1.90 -23.74
N ILE A 409 -19.12 -2.36 -23.96
CA ILE A 409 -19.97 -2.92 -22.91
C ILE A 409 -19.74 -4.43 -22.84
N ALA A 410 -19.23 -4.91 -21.70
CA ALA A 410 -19.06 -6.35 -21.43
C ALA A 410 -20.40 -6.99 -21.03
N ASP A 411 -21.26 -7.30 -22.00
CA ASP A 411 -22.65 -7.72 -21.77
C ASP A 411 -22.74 -9.03 -20.95
N ASP A 412 -21.77 -9.93 -21.09
CA ASP A 412 -21.65 -11.14 -20.29
C ASP A 412 -21.39 -10.85 -18.81
N CYS A 413 -20.54 -9.88 -18.49
CA CYS A 413 -20.23 -9.49 -17.10
C CYS A 413 -21.45 -8.98 -16.35
N PHE A 414 -22.38 -8.27 -17.02
CA PHE A 414 -23.63 -7.81 -16.41
C PHE A 414 -24.57 -8.98 -16.04
N LYS A 415 -24.41 -10.16 -16.64
CA LYS A 415 -25.17 -11.36 -16.22
C LYS A 415 -24.75 -11.84 -14.84
N LEU A 416 -23.56 -11.48 -14.35
CA LEU A 416 -23.13 -11.79 -12.98
C LEU A 416 -23.81 -10.90 -11.93
N CYS A 417 -24.54 -9.86 -12.36
CA CYS A 417 -25.16 -8.88 -11.48
C CYS A 417 -26.62 -9.18 -11.20
N SER A 418 -27.03 -8.90 -9.96
CA SER A 418 -28.44 -8.90 -9.56
C SER A 418 -29.18 -7.63 -9.97
N VAL A 419 -28.46 -6.52 -10.13
CA VAL A 419 -29.03 -5.24 -10.59
C VAL A 419 -29.27 -5.30 -12.10
N PRO A 420 -30.46 -4.89 -12.60
CA PRO A 420 -30.74 -4.82 -14.02
C PRO A 420 -29.70 -3.99 -14.79
N ARG A 421 -29.18 -4.55 -15.88
CA ARG A 421 -28.15 -3.94 -16.74
C ARG A 421 -28.53 -2.54 -17.20
N GLU A 422 -29.80 -2.31 -17.52
CA GLU A 422 -30.32 -1.06 -18.06
C GLU A 422 -30.15 0.09 -17.06
N LEU A 423 -30.29 -0.18 -15.76
CA LEU A 423 -30.09 0.80 -14.70
C LEU A 423 -28.62 1.21 -14.55
N LEU A 424 -27.69 0.36 -14.98
CA LEU A 424 -26.25 0.62 -14.90
C LEU A 424 -25.69 1.26 -16.17
N VAL A 425 -26.19 0.83 -17.34
CA VAL A 425 -25.60 1.20 -18.64
C VAL A 425 -26.30 2.42 -19.26
N LEU A 426 -27.63 2.54 -19.16
CA LEU A 426 -28.35 3.63 -19.82
C LEU A 426 -27.95 5.02 -19.30
N PRO A 427 -27.84 5.26 -17.97
CA PRO A 427 -27.44 6.57 -17.47
C PRO A 427 -26.05 6.97 -17.96
N LEU A 428 -25.11 6.02 -17.99
CA LEU A 428 -23.76 6.25 -18.50
C LEU A 428 -23.77 6.63 -19.99
N VAL A 429 -24.47 5.85 -20.82
CA VAL A 429 -24.55 6.11 -22.26
C VAL A 429 -25.19 7.47 -22.53
N GLN A 430 -26.27 7.81 -21.83
CA GLN A 430 -26.94 9.11 -21.93
C GLN A 430 -26.04 10.26 -21.49
N SER A 431 -25.27 10.07 -20.42
CA SER A 431 -24.32 11.07 -19.93
C SER A 431 -23.18 11.31 -20.93
N VAL A 432 -22.63 10.26 -21.53
CA VAL A 432 -21.61 10.36 -22.59
C VAL A 432 -22.18 11.07 -23.82
N ASP A 433 -23.36 10.67 -24.28
CA ASP A 433 -24.05 11.29 -25.43
C ASP A 433 -24.29 12.78 -25.20
N LYS A 434 -24.81 13.15 -24.02
CA LYS A 434 -25.06 14.54 -23.62
C LYS A 434 -23.78 15.36 -23.51
N SER A 435 -22.69 14.78 -23.02
CA SER A 435 -21.41 15.48 -22.82
C SER A 435 -20.60 15.64 -24.11
N PHE A 436 -20.72 14.72 -25.08
CA PHE A 436 -19.86 14.68 -26.27
C PHE A 436 -20.61 14.68 -27.62
N GLY A 437 -21.94 14.79 -27.62
CA GLY A 437 -22.73 14.97 -28.84
C GLY A 437 -22.91 13.70 -29.68
N GLY A 438 -22.79 12.52 -29.06
CA GLY A 438 -23.19 11.24 -29.64
C GLY A 438 -22.27 10.61 -30.69
N ASN A 439 -21.04 11.11 -30.84
CA ASN A 439 -20.08 10.55 -31.80
C ASN A 439 -19.33 9.32 -31.25
N THR A 440 -19.35 9.10 -29.94
CA THR A 440 -18.72 7.96 -29.28
C THR A 440 -19.34 6.65 -29.74
N VAL A 441 -18.51 5.74 -30.29
CA VAL A 441 -18.95 4.44 -30.77
C VAL A 441 -19.29 3.52 -29.58
N ILE A 442 -20.47 2.88 -29.59
CA ILE A 442 -20.85 1.93 -28.56
C ILE A 442 -20.73 0.50 -29.11
N ASN A 443 -19.77 -0.25 -28.59
CA ASN A 443 -19.50 -1.64 -28.90
C ASN A 443 -19.96 -2.56 -27.77
N LYS A 444 -20.22 -3.82 -28.10
CA LYS A 444 -20.51 -4.88 -27.14
C LYS A 444 -19.49 -5.99 -27.29
N VAL A 445 -19.12 -6.61 -26.18
CA VAL A 445 -18.18 -7.74 -26.16
C VAL A 445 -18.68 -8.84 -25.23
N ASP A 446 -18.42 -10.09 -25.60
CA ASP A 446 -18.39 -11.21 -24.66
C ASP A 446 -16.97 -11.26 -24.10
N LEU A 447 -16.77 -10.62 -22.95
CA LEU A 447 -15.43 -10.42 -22.40
C LEU A 447 -14.81 -11.75 -21.97
N GLY A 448 -15.64 -12.67 -21.45
CA GLY A 448 -15.23 -14.01 -21.08
C GLY A 448 -14.61 -14.78 -22.23
N ALA A 449 -15.30 -14.82 -23.38
CA ALA A 449 -14.81 -15.48 -24.59
C ALA A 449 -13.55 -14.79 -25.13
N TYR A 450 -13.51 -13.45 -25.15
CA TYR A 450 -12.35 -12.70 -25.61
C TYR A 450 -11.10 -13.02 -24.78
N ILE A 451 -11.22 -13.04 -23.45
CA ILE A 451 -10.10 -13.36 -22.54
C ILE A 451 -9.63 -14.81 -22.74
N GLU A 452 -10.55 -15.76 -22.89
CA GLU A 452 -10.19 -17.16 -23.12
C GLU A 452 -9.37 -17.35 -24.41
N GLU A 453 -9.72 -16.62 -25.47
CA GLU A 453 -9.01 -16.66 -26.75
C GLU A 453 -7.62 -15.98 -26.69
N HIS A 454 -7.51 -14.87 -25.95
CA HIS A 454 -6.32 -13.99 -26.00
C HIS A 454 -5.36 -14.14 -24.81
N VAL A 455 -5.69 -14.97 -23.80
CA VAL A 455 -4.86 -15.24 -22.61
C VAL A 455 -4.58 -16.74 -22.50
N PRO A 456 -3.70 -17.31 -23.35
CA PRO A 456 -3.53 -18.76 -23.47
C PRO A 456 -3.00 -19.44 -22.20
N SER A 457 -2.28 -18.73 -21.33
CA SER A 457 -1.81 -19.27 -20.04
C SER A 457 -2.95 -19.51 -19.04
N LEU A 458 -4.12 -18.91 -19.27
CA LEU A 458 -5.28 -19.01 -18.38
C LEU A 458 -5.84 -20.43 -18.29
N LYS A 459 -5.67 -21.25 -19.34
CA LYS A 459 -6.10 -22.66 -19.40
C LYS A 459 -5.58 -23.50 -18.23
N HIS A 460 -4.43 -23.13 -17.64
CA HIS A 460 -3.85 -23.83 -16.48
C HIS A 460 -4.61 -23.61 -15.17
N PHE A 461 -5.54 -22.66 -15.16
CA PHE A 461 -6.41 -22.30 -14.04
C PHE A 461 -7.89 -22.57 -14.32
N MET A 462 -8.24 -22.99 -15.54
CA MET A 462 -9.61 -23.40 -15.88
C MET A 462 -9.88 -24.78 -15.29
N THR A 463 -10.97 -24.91 -14.53
CA THR A 463 -11.44 -26.19 -13.98
C THR A 463 -12.69 -26.64 -14.72
N SER A 464 -12.92 -27.96 -14.75
CA SER A 464 -14.08 -28.59 -15.41
C SER A 464 -15.41 -28.42 -14.63
N GLU A 465 -15.45 -27.60 -13.58
CA GLU A 465 -16.68 -27.29 -12.83
C GLU A 465 -17.50 -26.20 -13.55
N THR A 466 -17.92 -26.48 -14.79
CA THR A 466 -18.56 -25.53 -15.71
C THR A 466 -20.09 -25.51 -15.64
N GLN A 467 -20.70 -25.93 -14.52
CA GLN A 467 -22.17 -25.92 -14.36
C GLN A 467 -22.60 -25.25 -13.04
N ARG A 468 -22.13 -24.02 -12.79
CA ARG A 468 -22.77 -23.14 -11.81
C ARG A 468 -23.47 -22.01 -12.54
N GLU A 469 -24.73 -21.77 -12.19
CA GLU A 469 -25.47 -20.57 -12.59
C GLU A 469 -24.65 -19.33 -12.19
N PHE A 470 -24.60 -18.29 -13.04
CA PHE A 470 -23.80 -17.07 -12.80
C PHE A 470 -22.27 -17.27 -12.74
N CYS A 471 -21.72 -17.98 -13.73
CA CYS A 471 -20.27 -18.19 -13.88
C CYS A 471 -19.80 -17.74 -15.27
N ILE A 472 -18.64 -17.07 -15.31
CA ILE A 472 -17.85 -16.86 -16.53
C ILE A 472 -16.51 -17.59 -16.30
N PRO A 473 -16.27 -18.74 -16.95
CA PRO A 473 -15.13 -19.62 -16.62
C PRO A 473 -13.77 -18.93 -16.68
N SER A 474 -13.52 -18.12 -17.72
CA SER A 474 -12.26 -17.38 -17.87
C SER A 474 -12.05 -16.36 -16.76
N LEU A 475 -13.10 -15.62 -16.34
CA LEU A 475 -12.99 -14.68 -15.21
C LEU A 475 -12.79 -15.39 -13.86
N MET A 476 -13.37 -16.57 -13.67
CA MET A 476 -13.10 -17.40 -12.48
C MET A 476 -11.66 -17.93 -12.47
N ALA A 477 -11.14 -18.33 -13.64
CA ALA A 477 -9.75 -18.73 -13.80
C ALA A 477 -8.79 -17.54 -13.51
N LEU A 478 -9.15 -16.33 -13.95
CA LEU A 478 -8.39 -15.10 -13.64
C LEU A 478 -8.34 -14.84 -12.14
N SER A 479 -9.50 -14.89 -11.47
CA SER A 479 -9.58 -14.78 -10.00
C SER A 479 -8.74 -15.84 -9.29
N SER A 480 -8.68 -17.06 -9.83
CA SER A 480 -7.90 -18.15 -9.23
C SER A 480 -6.39 -17.95 -9.39
N SER A 481 -5.95 -17.52 -10.58
CA SER A 481 -4.57 -17.09 -10.84
C SER A 481 -4.16 -15.93 -9.92
N MET A 482 -5.01 -14.91 -9.82
CA MET A 482 -4.80 -13.76 -8.95
C MET A 482 -4.60 -14.16 -7.48
N ARG A 483 -5.54 -14.93 -6.92
CA ARG A 483 -5.50 -15.36 -5.51
C ARG A 483 -4.26 -16.21 -5.20
N MET A 484 -3.83 -17.05 -6.14
CA MET A 484 -2.62 -17.85 -5.98
C MET A 484 -1.38 -16.97 -5.86
N LEU A 485 -1.22 -15.97 -6.74
CA LEU A 485 -0.10 -15.04 -6.66
C LEU A 485 -0.17 -14.15 -5.42
N GLN A 486 -1.37 -13.67 -5.03
CA GLN A 486 -1.56 -12.91 -3.79
C GLN A 486 -1.13 -13.69 -2.55
N ARG A 487 -1.51 -14.97 -2.47
CA ARG A 487 -1.09 -15.87 -1.39
C ARG A 487 0.41 -16.01 -1.30
N PHE A 488 1.05 -16.22 -2.45
CA PHE A 488 2.49 -16.36 -2.53
C PHE A 488 3.22 -15.10 -2.09
N GLU A 489 2.82 -13.93 -2.61
CA GLU A 489 3.45 -12.66 -2.23
C GLU A 489 3.19 -12.31 -0.76
N PHE A 490 1.98 -12.55 -0.25
CA PHE A 490 1.69 -12.39 1.17
C PHE A 490 2.61 -13.26 2.04
N LYS A 491 2.81 -14.53 1.67
CA LYS A 491 3.72 -15.45 2.36
C LYS A 491 5.17 -14.94 2.32
N MET A 492 5.62 -14.43 1.17
CA MET A 492 6.97 -13.87 1.05
C MET A 492 7.16 -12.64 1.95
N ASN A 493 6.15 -11.78 2.04
CA ASN A 493 6.23 -10.54 2.81
C ASN A 493 6.11 -10.80 4.33
N HIS A 494 5.19 -11.69 4.73
CA HIS A 494 4.71 -11.77 6.11
C HIS A 494 4.86 -13.16 6.75
N GLY A 495 5.28 -14.17 6.00
CA GLY A 495 5.28 -15.57 6.46
C GLY A 495 6.21 -15.83 7.63
N GLU A 496 7.36 -15.16 7.70
CA GLU A 496 8.26 -15.22 8.85
C GLU A 496 7.60 -14.64 10.10
N TRP A 497 7.00 -13.45 9.98
CA TRP A 497 6.30 -12.79 11.08
C TRP A 497 5.15 -13.65 11.62
N VAL A 498 4.30 -14.20 10.73
CA VAL A 498 3.22 -15.10 11.11
C VAL A 498 3.75 -16.32 11.86
N SER A 499 4.86 -16.90 11.41
CA SER A 499 5.46 -18.10 12.02
C SER A 499 6.07 -17.82 13.39
N LEU A 500 6.75 -16.68 13.55
CA LEU A 500 7.47 -16.30 14.77
C LEU A 500 6.53 -15.75 15.85
N VAL A 501 5.66 -14.82 15.46
CA VAL A 501 4.81 -14.05 16.39
C VAL A 501 3.53 -14.81 16.72
N LYS A 502 3.02 -15.63 15.80
CA LYS A 502 1.73 -16.34 15.91
C LYS A 502 0.60 -15.38 16.30
N PRO A 503 0.38 -14.34 15.48
CA PRO A 503 -0.60 -13.30 15.77
C PRO A 503 -2.03 -13.86 15.85
N GLU A 504 -2.86 -13.19 16.64
CA GLU A 504 -4.30 -13.49 16.69
C GLU A 504 -5.00 -12.84 15.49
N PHE A 505 -5.64 -13.66 14.66
CA PHE A 505 -6.39 -13.23 13.48
C PHE A 505 -7.90 -13.37 13.68
N GLY A 506 -8.65 -12.47 13.03
CA GLY A 506 -10.10 -12.52 13.02
C GLY A 506 -10.68 -13.68 12.20
N PRO A 507 -11.96 -14.03 12.40
CA PRO A 507 -12.63 -15.11 11.69
C PRO A 507 -12.56 -14.95 10.16
N GLY A 508 -12.23 -16.02 9.44
CA GLY A 508 -12.06 -16.03 7.99
C GLY A 508 -10.72 -15.45 7.51
N ILE A 509 -10.03 -14.62 8.29
CA ILE A 509 -8.69 -14.13 7.96
C ILE A 509 -7.65 -15.18 8.34
N SER A 510 -7.81 -15.82 9.51
CA SER A 510 -6.99 -16.97 9.93
C SER A 510 -6.85 -18.03 8.84
N GLU A 511 -7.97 -18.47 8.26
CA GLU A 511 -8.03 -19.52 7.25
C GLU A 511 -7.33 -19.07 5.95
N ARG A 512 -7.51 -17.81 5.54
CA ARG A 512 -6.87 -17.25 4.35
C ARG A 512 -5.37 -17.12 4.51
N ILE A 513 -4.91 -16.68 5.67
CA ILE A 513 -3.47 -16.57 5.96
C ILE A 513 -2.86 -17.96 6.05
N GLU A 514 -3.51 -18.90 6.72
CA GLU A 514 -3.06 -20.30 6.73
C GLU A 514 -2.92 -20.90 5.33
N GLU A 515 -3.90 -20.67 4.45
CA GLU A 515 -3.82 -21.06 3.03
C GLU A 515 -2.67 -20.34 2.31
N ALA A 516 -2.43 -19.07 2.62
CA ALA A 516 -1.32 -18.30 2.05
C ALA A 516 0.04 -18.88 2.49
N ILE A 517 0.23 -19.19 3.77
CA ILE A 517 1.48 -19.77 4.28
C ILE A 517 1.76 -21.14 3.67
N ARG A 518 0.72 -21.94 3.39
CA ARG A 518 0.83 -23.27 2.77
C ARG A 518 0.98 -23.25 1.25
N VAL A 519 0.89 -22.10 0.59
CA VAL A 519 0.93 -22.04 -0.88
C VAL A 519 2.29 -22.52 -1.43
N SER A 520 2.25 -23.24 -2.56
CA SER A 520 3.42 -23.63 -3.34
C SER A 520 3.82 -22.56 -4.35
N ASP A 521 5.03 -22.65 -4.87
CA ASP A 521 5.61 -21.77 -5.89
C ASP A 521 5.44 -22.29 -7.33
N GLU A 522 4.97 -23.53 -7.51
CA GLU A 522 4.95 -24.26 -8.79
C GLU A 522 4.26 -23.53 -9.97
N LYS A 523 3.25 -22.68 -9.70
CA LYS A 523 2.44 -22.00 -10.73
C LYS A 523 2.63 -20.49 -10.76
N ILE A 524 3.59 -19.95 -10.01
CA ILE A 524 3.76 -18.51 -9.85
C ILE A 524 4.19 -17.83 -11.15
N ASP A 525 5.05 -18.46 -11.95
CA ASP A 525 5.42 -17.94 -13.27
C ASP A 525 4.26 -17.93 -14.26
N LEU A 526 3.37 -18.93 -14.18
CA LEU A 526 2.12 -18.94 -14.94
C LEU A 526 1.19 -17.79 -14.51
N CYS A 527 1.10 -17.49 -13.21
CA CYS A 527 0.32 -16.35 -12.73
C CYS A 527 0.85 -15.03 -13.28
N ARG A 528 2.17 -14.85 -13.31
CA ARG A 528 2.84 -13.68 -13.90
C ARG A 528 2.59 -13.58 -15.40
N LEU A 529 2.63 -14.71 -16.11
CA LEU A 529 2.34 -14.77 -17.54
C LEU A 529 0.88 -14.37 -17.85
N VAL A 530 -0.10 -14.88 -17.09
CA VAL A 530 -1.52 -14.49 -17.20
C VAL A 530 -1.69 -12.98 -17.10
N LYS A 531 -0.96 -12.31 -16.20
CA LYS A 531 -1.02 -10.85 -16.06
C LYS A 531 -0.54 -10.13 -17.31
N THR A 532 0.63 -10.50 -17.83
CA THR A 532 1.23 -9.88 -19.01
C THR A 532 0.34 -10.08 -20.26
N GLU A 533 -0.18 -11.29 -20.44
CA GLU A 533 -1.10 -11.62 -21.52
C GLU A 533 -2.42 -10.83 -21.40
N LEU A 534 -3.03 -10.79 -20.20
CA LEU A 534 -4.28 -10.06 -19.98
C LEU A 534 -4.10 -8.55 -20.18
N LEU A 535 -3.01 -7.95 -19.69
CA LEU A 535 -2.69 -6.55 -19.94
C LEU A 535 -2.64 -6.27 -21.45
N THR A 536 -1.95 -7.12 -22.20
CA THR A 536 -1.82 -6.98 -23.66
C THR A 536 -3.17 -7.12 -24.36
N ALA A 537 -3.94 -8.14 -24.01
CA ALA A 537 -5.25 -8.42 -24.59
C ALA A 537 -6.24 -7.26 -24.34
N LEU A 538 -6.39 -6.83 -23.09
CA LEU A 538 -7.33 -5.75 -22.76
C LEU A 538 -6.87 -4.40 -23.29
N SER A 539 -5.56 -4.12 -23.30
CA SER A 539 -5.04 -2.89 -23.93
C SER A 539 -5.33 -2.84 -25.42
N THR A 540 -5.27 -3.99 -26.10
CA THR A 540 -5.61 -4.12 -27.53
C THR A 540 -7.10 -3.95 -27.77
N LEU A 541 -7.95 -4.60 -26.95
CA LEU A 541 -9.40 -4.49 -27.04
C LEU A 541 -9.88 -3.05 -26.84
N ILE A 542 -9.39 -2.39 -25.79
CA ILE A 542 -9.80 -1.05 -25.40
C ILE A 542 -9.25 -0.01 -26.39
N GLY A 543 -8.00 -0.15 -26.82
CA GLY A 543 -7.33 0.83 -27.66
C GLY A 543 -7.07 2.16 -26.93
N ASP A 544 -6.70 3.19 -27.69
CA ASP A 544 -6.44 4.52 -27.14
C ASP A 544 -7.74 5.29 -26.94
N ASN A 545 -7.89 5.92 -25.77
CA ASN A 545 -9.10 6.63 -25.33
C ASN A 545 -10.39 5.80 -25.38
N GLY A 546 -10.29 4.47 -25.46
CA GLY A 546 -11.45 3.59 -25.30
C GLY A 546 -11.74 3.32 -23.83
N VAL A 547 -12.98 2.91 -23.55
CA VAL A 547 -13.42 2.57 -22.19
C VAL A 547 -14.17 1.25 -22.20
N LEU A 548 -13.72 0.31 -21.39
CA LEU A 548 -14.46 -0.92 -21.08
C LEU A 548 -15.42 -0.65 -19.92
N VAL A 549 -16.70 -0.96 -20.12
CA VAL A 549 -17.77 -0.77 -19.15
C VAL A 549 -18.13 -2.14 -18.55
N ILE A 550 -17.96 -2.25 -17.24
CA ILE A 550 -18.27 -3.45 -16.46
C ILE A 550 -19.07 -3.07 -15.20
N PRO A 551 -19.87 -3.97 -14.63
CA PRO A 551 -20.37 -3.76 -13.28
C PRO A 551 -19.21 -3.72 -12.27
N THR A 552 -19.28 -2.86 -11.25
CA THR A 552 -18.23 -2.82 -10.21
C THR A 552 -18.27 -4.06 -9.31
N VAL A 553 -19.47 -4.48 -8.92
CA VAL A 553 -19.77 -5.56 -7.97
C VAL A 553 -21.02 -6.33 -8.44
N PRO A 554 -21.23 -7.60 -8.02
CA PRO A 554 -22.32 -8.43 -8.53
C PRO A 554 -23.69 -8.12 -7.92
N GLY A 555 -23.78 -7.17 -6.98
CA GLY A 555 -25.02 -6.84 -6.30
C GLY A 555 -24.81 -5.91 -5.12
N PRO A 556 -25.88 -5.67 -4.34
CA PRO A 556 -25.82 -4.80 -3.18
C PRO A 556 -24.87 -5.34 -2.10
N PRO A 557 -24.46 -4.49 -1.15
CA PRO A 557 -23.61 -4.90 -0.05
C PRO A 557 -24.25 -6.06 0.75
N PRO A 558 -23.53 -7.17 1.05
CA PRO A 558 -24.07 -8.22 1.90
C PRO A 558 -24.45 -7.73 3.31
N HIS A 559 -25.42 -8.39 3.95
CA HIS A 559 -25.71 -8.14 5.36
C HIS A 559 -24.53 -8.53 6.26
N LEU A 560 -24.34 -7.82 7.38
CA LEU A 560 -23.27 -8.09 8.36
C LEU A 560 -23.30 -9.52 8.92
N GLN A 561 -24.46 -10.18 8.90
CA GLN A 561 -24.66 -11.56 9.38
C GLN A 561 -25.17 -12.48 8.25
N ALA A 562 -24.75 -12.21 7.00
CA ALA A 562 -25.15 -13.03 5.87
C ALA A 562 -24.69 -14.49 6.04
N ASP A 563 -25.49 -15.41 5.51
CA ASP A 563 -25.15 -16.84 5.45
C ASP A 563 -23.83 -17.06 4.68
N VAL A 564 -23.00 -17.99 5.18
CA VAL A 564 -21.64 -18.24 4.66
C VAL A 564 -21.68 -18.68 3.19
N VAL A 565 -22.62 -19.54 2.80
CA VAL A 565 -22.71 -20.07 1.43
C VAL A 565 -23.12 -18.95 0.47
N ALA A 566 -24.08 -18.12 0.88
CA ALA A 566 -24.48 -16.95 0.10
C ALA A 566 -23.32 -15.96 -0.07
N LEU A 567 -22.52 -15.74 0.98
CA LEU A 567 -21.36 -14.86 0.96
C LEU A 567 -20.23 -15.41 0.07
N GLU A 568 -19.96 -16.71 0.08
CA GLU A 568 -18.96 -17.34 -0.79
C GLU A 568 -19.34 -17.24 -2.27
N SER A 569 -20.60 -17.52 -2.61
CA SER A 569 -21.13 -17.36 -3.97
C SER A 569 -21.03 -15.91 -4.44
N PHE A 570 -21.41 -14.96 -3.58
CA PHE A 570 -21.26 -13.53 -3.85
C PHE A 570 -19.80 -13.15 -4.09
N ARG A 571 -18.88 -13.57 -3.21
CA ARG A 571 -17.45 -13.27 -3.31
C ARG A 571 -16.83 -13.85 -4.57
N SER A 572 -17.21 -15.07 -4.97
CA SER A 572 -16.73 -15.67 -6.21
C SER A 572 -17.08 -14.79 -7.43
N ARG A 573 -18.34 -14.34 -7.54
CA ARG A 573 -18.76 -13.43 -8.61
C ARG A 573 -18.07 -12.06 -8.51
N ALA A 574 -17.89 -11.54 -7.31
CA ALA A 574 -17.18 -10.29 -7.09
C ALA A 574 -15.74 -10.36 -7.59
N PHE A 575 -14.98 -11.39 -7.20
CA PHE A 575 -13.60 -11.53 -7.66
C PHE A 575 -13.49 -11.82 -9.16
N SER A 576 -14.48 -12.45 -9.80
CA SER A 576 -14.53 -12.55 -11.27
C SER A 576 -14.51 -11.16 -11.92
N LEU A 577 -15.32 -10.22 -11.44
CA LEU A 577 -15.35 -8.84 -11.93
C LEU A 577 -14.09 -8.05 -11.53
N LEU A 578 -13.72 -8.11 -10.26
CA LEU A 578 -12.64 -7.30 -9.69
C LEU A 578 -11.27 -7.68 -10.24
N SER A 579 -11.08 -8.95 -10.63
CA SER A 579 -9.83 -9.46 -11.21
C SER A 579 -9.51 -8.85 -12.57
N ILE A 580 -10.48 -8.30 -13.32
CA ILE A 580 -10.26 -7.72 -14.65
C ILE A 580 -9.19 -6.63 -14.58
N ALA A 581 -9.40 -5.57 -13.79
CA ALA A 581 -8.41 -4.50 -13.57
C ALA A 581 -7.31 -4.90 -12.56
N GLY A 582 -7.61 -5.82 -11.65
CA GLY A 582 -6.64 -6.32 -10.67
C GLY A 582 -5.45 -6.99 -11.37
N VAL A 583 -5.72 -7.98 -12.21
CA VAL A 583 -4.71 -8.80 -12.91
C VAL A 583 -4.05 -8.04 -14.05
N SER A 584 -4.83 -7.28 -14.83
CA SER A 584 -4.30 -6.53 -15.97
C SER A 584 -3.49 -5.30 -15.56
N GLY A 585 -3.70 -4.77 -14.36
CA GLY A 585 -3.07 -3.52 -13.92
C GLY A 585 -3.64 -2.26 -14.58
N LEU A 586 -4.78 -2.37 -15.27
CA LEU A 586 -5.49 -1.22 -15.86
C LEU A 586 -6.09 -0.30 -14.78
N CYS A 587 -6.30 0.98 -15.13
CA CYS A 587 -7.00 1.93 -14.27
C CYS A 587 -8.52 1.73 -14.34
N GLN A 588 -9.20 1.92 -13.21
CA GLN A 588 -10.64 1.73 -13.08
C GLN A 588 -11.26 2.72 -12.10
N VAL A 589 -12.32 3.41 -12.52
CA VAL A 589 -13.19 4.20 -11.65
C VAL A 589 -14.47 3.42 -11.36
N SER A 590 -14.89 3.38 -10.11
CA SER A 590 -16.28 3.06 -9.72
C SER A 590 -17.07 4.36 -9.62
N ILE A 591 -18.19 4.42 -10.35
CA ILE A 591 -19.08 5.57 -10.45
C ILE A 591 -20.39 5.20 -9.76
N PRO A 592 -20.80 5.90 -8.68
CA PRO A 592 -22.12 5.71 -8.10
C PRO A 592 -23.19 6.21 -9.06
N LEU A 593 -24.30 5.49 -9.17
CA LEU A 593 -25.44 5.80 -10.06
C LEU A 593 -26.74 6.02 -9.27
N GLY A 594 -26.61 6.42 -8.00
CA GLY A 594 -27.74 6.57 -7.07
C GLY A 594 -28.15 5.26 -6.41
N LEU A 595 -29.45 5.13 -6.12
CA LEU A 595 -30.02 4.03 -5.34
C LEU A 595 -30.99 3.18 -6.17
N HIS A 596 -30.92 1.87 -5.99
CA HIS A 596 -31.92 0.90 -6.43
C HIS A 596 -32.35 0.07 -5.23
N GLU A 597 -33.66 -0.03 -4.99
CA GLU A 597 -34.20 -0.69 -3.78
C GLU A 597 -33.59 -0.16 -2.47
N ASN A 598 -33.37 1.17 -2.41
CA ASN A 598 -32.71 1.89 -1.31
C ASN A 598 -31.25 1.49 -1.05
N LEU A 599 -30.60 0.82 -2.00
CA LEU A 599 -29.20 0.41 -1.89
C LEU A 599 -28.37 1.03 -3.03
N PRO A 600 -27.11 1.40 -2.78
CA PRO A 600 -26.25 1.97 -3.81
C PRO A 600 -26.05 1.03 -4.99
N ILE A 601 -26.05 1.62 -6.19
CA ILE A 601 -25.64 0.95 -7.41
C ILE A 601 -24.49 1.70 -8.05
N SER A 602 -23.61 0.98 -8.75
CA SER A 602 -22.46 1.57 -9.41
C SER A 602 -22.09 0.84 -10.68
N VAL A 603 -21.45 1.57 -11.59
CA VAL A 603 -20.82 1.03 -12.79
C VAL A 603 -19.33 1.34 -12.76
N SER A 604 -18.53 0.53 -13.43
CA SER A 604 -17.12 0.78 -13.58
C SER A 604 -16.71 1.05 -15.02
N LEU A 605 -15.86 2.07 -15.15
CA LEU A 605 -15.15 2.41 -16.36
C LEU A 605 -13.70 1.97 -16.19
N VAL A 606 -13.21 1.15 -17.12
CA VAL A 606 -11.84 0.65 -17.16
C VAL A 606 -11.17 1.21 -18.41
N ALA A 607 -10.00 1.83 -18.26
CA ALA A 607 -9.23 2.37 -19.38
C ALA A 607 -7.82 1.74 -19.41
N LYS A 608 -7.14 1.94 -20.54
CA LYS A 608 -5.79 1.41 -20.79
C LYS A 608 -4.80 1.83 -19.69
N HIS A 609 -3.77 1.02 -19.47
CA HIS A 609 -2.71 1.32 -18.51
C HIS A 609 -2.05 2.66 -18.88
N GLY A 610 -1.90 3.54 -17.88
CA GLY A 610 -1.39 4.90 -18.04
C GLY A 610 -2.41 5.93 -18.54
N SER A 611 -3.65 5.52 -18.83
CA SER A 611 -4.75 6.43 -19.22
C SER A 611 -5.56 6.98 -18.03
N ASP A 612 -4.96 6.99 -16.83
CA ASP A 612 -5.57 7.46 -15.59
C ASP A 612 -6.10 8.90 -15.68
N GLY A 613 -5.29 9.80 -16.23
CA GLY A 613 -5.65 11.20 -16.43
C GLY A 613 -6.84 11.36 -17.39
N PHE A 614 -6.84 10.59 -18.49
CA PHE A 614 -7.97 10.51 -19.42
C PHE A 614 -9.24 10.04 -18.71
N LEU A 615 -9.14 8.96 -17.92
CA LEU A 615 -10.29 8.37 -17.23
C LEU A 615 -10.89 9.35 -16.20
N LEU A 616 -10.04 10.04 -15.44
CA LEU A 616 -10.48 11.08 -14.49
C LEU A 616 -11.14 12.26 -15.19
N SER A 617 -10.54 12.76 -16.28
CA SER A 617 -11.11 13.83 -17.09
C SER A 617 -12.45 13.47 -17.70
N LEU A 618 -12.58 12.23 -18.20
CA LEU A 618 -13.82 11.70 -18.72
C LEU A 618 -14.90 11.75 -17.63
N VAL A 619 -14.63 11.14 -16.47
CA VAL A 619 -15.60 11.08 -15.36
C VAL A 619 -16.03 12.46 -14.87
N ASP A 620 -15.11 13.43 -14.82
CA ASP A 620 -15.39 14.84 -14.49
C ASP A 620 -16.23 15.56 -15.56
N SER A 621 -16.14 15.13 -16.82
CA SER A 621 -16.89 15.71 -17.94
C SER A 621 -18.29 15.11 -18.11
N LEU A 622 -18.56 13.95 -17.51
CA LEU A 622 -19.84 13.28 -17.59
C LEU A 622 -20.89 14.07 -16.81
N SER A 623 -21.90 14.53 -17.55
CA SER A 623 -22.99 15.32 -16.99
C SER A 623 -23.89 14.43 -16.14
N GLU A 624 -23.99 14.75 -14.84
CA GLU A 624 -24.98 14.23 -13.88
C GLU A 624 -24.93 12.71 -13.61
N PHE A 625 -24.25 12.32 -12.53
CA PHE A 625 -24.44 11.02 -11.86
C PHE A 625 -25.05 11.15 -10.45
N MET A 626 -25.63 12.32 -10.14
CA MET A 626 -26.24 12.60 -8.84
C MET A 626 -27.75 12.47 -8.88
#